data_AF-A0A2D8CSX6-F1
#
_entry.id   AF-A0A2D8CSX6-F1
#
_cell.length_a   1.000
_cell.length_b   1.000
_cell.length_c   1.000
_cell.angle_alpha   90.00
_cell.angle_beta   90.00
_cell.angle_gamma   90.00
#
_symmetry.space_group_name_H-M   'P 1'
#
loop_
_entity.id
_entity.type
_entity.pdbx_description
1 polymer ?
#
loop_
_entity_poly.entity_id
_entity_poly.type
_entity_poly.pdbx_seq_one_letter_code
_entity_poly.pdbx_strand_id
1 'polypeptide(L)'
;EAAKMNHEVIMTPNAVCYLDHYQAKDTKNEPLAIGGYTPIEEIYNYEPIPSELDRSFHKYIIGAQGNVWTEYMKTSDHVEYMVFPRILALSEVVWAANRPSFEDFEKKVNDTYPILDRMNINYSRHIERLEKK
;
A
#
# COMPACT_ATOMS: atom_id res chain seq x y z
N GLU A 1 19.68 10.13 0.90
CA GLU A 1 20.31 11.38 1.40
C GLU A 1 20.03 11.69 2.86
N ALA A 2 18.78 11.94 3.29
CA ALA A 2 18.48 12.28 4.70
C ALA A 2 19.06 11.30 5.74
N ALA A 3 18.94 9.99 5.51
CA ALA A 3 19.56 8.97 6.38
C ALA A 3 21.09 9.06 6.43
N LYS A 4 21.77 9.43 5.32
CA LYS A 4 23.23 9.64 5.28
C LYS A 4 23.67 10.86 6.08
N MET A 5 22.77 11.80 6.28
CA MET A 5 22.93 12.97 7.15
C MET A 5 22.54 12.68 8.61
N ASN A 6 22.26 11.41 8.96
CA ASN A 6 21.84 10.96 10.29
C ASN A 6 20.48 11.52 10.75
N HIS A 7 19.58 11.86 9.82
CA HIS A 7 18.19 12.19 10.15
C HIS A 7 17.31 10.94 10.08
N GLU A 8 16.37 10.82 11.01
CA GLU A 8 15.30 9.82 10.96
C GLU A 8 14.40 10.06 9.74
N VAL A 9 14.00 8.97 9.08
CA VAL A 9 13.25 8.99 7.83
C VAL A 9 12.05 8.07 7.96
N ILE A 10 10.88 8.62 7.64
CA ILE A 10 9.68 7.85 7.33
C ILE A 10 9.55 7.77 5.81
N MET A 11 9.50 6.56 5.29
CA MET A 11 9.42 6.34 3.85
C MET A 11 7.98 6.49 3.35
N THR A 12 7.76 7.44 2.45
CA THR A 12 6.48 7.65 1.76
C THR A 12 6.64 7.83 0.24
N PRO A 13 7.38 6.94 -0.46
CA PRO A 13 7.61 7.09 -1.90
C PRO A 13 6.29 7.04 -2.68
N ASN A 14 6.12 7.97 -3.63
CA ASN A 14 4.88 8.12 -4.40
C ASN A 14 4.45 6.84 -5.14
N ALA A 15 5.39 6.06 -5.68
CA ALA A 15 5.08 4.88 -6.49
C ALA A 15 4.28 3.80 -5.73
N VAL A 16 4.52 3.63 -4.43
CA VAL A 16 3.98 2.50 -3.63
C VAL A 16 3.18 2.95 -2.41
N CYS A 17 3.42 4.14 -1.87
CA CYS A 17 2.79 4.59 -0.62
C CYS A 17 1.61 5.54 -0.81
N TYR A 18 1.17 5.80 -2.05
CA TYR A 18 0.05 6.71 -2.33
C TYR A 18 -1.20 5.90 -2.66
N LEU A 19 -2.14 5.89 -1.72
CA LEU A 19 -3.40 5.15 -1.82
C LEU A 19 -4.48 5.95 -2.56
N ASP A 20 -4.17 7.16 -3.00
CA ASP A 20 -5.00 7.99 -3.87
C ASP A 20 -4.83 7.67 -5.36
N HIS A 21 -3.88 6.82 -5.72
CA HIS A 21 -3.73 6.29 -7.07
C HIS A 21 -4.76 5.19 -7.39
N TYR A 22 -5.05 5.00 -8.68
CA TYR A 22 -5.83 3.85 -9.15
C TYR A 22 -5.22 2.53 -8.65
N GLN A 23 -6.10 1.57 -8.36
CA GLN A 23 -5.72 0.23 -7.89
C GLN A 23 -6.05 -0.89 -8.89
N ALA A 24 -6.65 -0.53 -10.03
CA ALA A 24 -6.96 -1.43 -11.13
C ALA A 24 -6.49 -0.84 -12.48
N LYS A 25 -6.08 -1.70 -13.42
CA LYS A 25 -5.72 -1.27 -14.78
C LYS A 25 -6.92 -0.71 -15.55
N ASP A 26 -8.11 -1.25 -15.31
CA ASP A 26 -9.35 -0.81 -15.95
C ASP A 26 -9.91 0.47 -15.31
N THR A 27 -9.18 1.56 -15.48
CA THR A 27 -9.50 2.88 -14.91
C THR A 27 -10.84 3.46 -15.39
N LYS A 28 -11.42 2.94 -16.47
CA LYS A 28 -12.72 3.40 -17.00
C LYS A 28 -13.90 2.98 -16.13
N ASN A 29 -13.76 1.85 -15.43
CA ASN A 29 -14.78 1.31 -14.54
C ASN A 29 -14.47 1.59 -13.06
N GLU A 30 -13.40 2.31 -12.78
CA GLU A 30 -13.02 2.73 -11.43
C GLU A 30 -13.59 4.11 -11.07
N PRO A 31 -13.83 4.39 -9.78
CA PRO A 31 -14.03 5.75 -9.29
C PRO A 31 -12.88 6.67 -9.72
N LEU A 32 -13.20 7.96 -9.92
CA LEU A 32 -12.20 8.94 -10.31
C LEU A 32 -11.08 9.04 -9.26
N ALA A 33 -9.84 8.81 -9.69
CA ALA A 33 -8.63 8.99 -8.90
C ALA A 33 -7.70 10.01 -9.58
N ILE A 34 -6.64 10.43 -8.89
CA ILE A 34 -5.67 11.42 -9.42
C ILE A 34 -4.91 10.93 -10.66
N GLY A 35 -4.87 9.62 -10.87
CA GLY A 35 -4.01 8.93 -11.84
C GLY A 35 -3.22 7.82 -11.17
N GLY A 36 -2.05 7.51 -11.73
CA GLY A 36 -1.17 6.48 -11.19
C GLY A 36 -1.73 5.06 -11.29
N TYR A 37 -0.97 4.10 -10.80
CA TYR A 37 -1.38 2.70 -10.68
C TYR A 37 -0.56 2.05 -9.57
N THR A 38 -1.20 1.81 -8.42
CA THR A 38 -0.58 1.23 -7.23
C THR A 38 -1.46 0.06 -6.76
N PRO A 39 -1.36 -1.11 -7.43
CA PRO A 39 -2.11 -2.31 -7.05
C PRO A 39 -1.56 -2.87 -5.73
N ILE A 40 -2.37 -3.71 -5.06
CA ILE A 40 -2.00 -4.26 -3.75
C ILE A 40 -0.70 -5.09 -3.76
N GLU A 41 -0.40 -5.83 -4.83
CA GLU A 41 0.85 -6.60 -4.94
C GLU A 41 2.09 -5.71 -5.04
N GLU A 42 1.99 -4.54 -5.68
CA GLU A 42 3.08 -3.55 -5.75
C GLU A 42 3.44 -3.05 -4.34
N ILE A 43 2.41 -2.78 -3.52
CA ILE A 43 2.59 -2.38 -2.12
C ILE A 43 3.20 -3.54 -1.33
N TYR A 44 2.70 -4.77 -1.49
CA TYR A 44 3.18 -5.92 -0.72
C TYR A 44 4.66 -6.26 -1.00
N ASN A 45 5.10 -6.04 -2.23
CA ASN A 45 6.48 -6.28 -2.65
C ASN A 45 7.44 -5.14 -2.30
N TYR A 46 6.95 -4.04 -1.73
CA TYR A 46 7.76 -2.91 -1.33
C TYR A 46 8.71 -3.26 -0.17
N GLU A 47 9.98 -2.87 -0.32
CA GLU A 47 10.98 -2.92 0.75
C GLU A 47 11.33 -1.49 1.21
N PRO A 48 10.96 -1.09 2.45
CA PRO A 48 11.21 0.27 2.95
C PRO A 48 12.67 0.68 3.00
N ILE A 49 13.59 -0.27 3.19
CA ILE A 49 15.03 0.00 3.23
C ILE A 49 15.59 -0.18 1.80
N PRO A 50 16.07 0.89 1.14
CA PRO A 50 16.63 0.77 -0.20
C PRO A 50 17.84 -0.16 -0.22
N SER A 51 17.92 -1.05 -1.22
CA SER A 51 19.01 -2.02 -1.37
C SER A 51 20.40 -1.40 -1.47
N GLU A 52 20.46 -0.19 -2.01
CA GLU A 52 21.66 0.62 -2.21
C GLU A 52 22.07 1.42 -0.97
N LEU A 53 21.23 1.45 0.08
CA LEU A 53 21.55 2.12 1.33
C LEU A 53 22.50 1.24 2.15
N ASP A 54 23.67 1.79 2.49
CA ASP A 54 24.62 1.09 3.36
C ASP A 54 24.00 0.73 4.72
N ARG A 55 24.34 -0.46 5.23
CA ARG A 55 23.79 -1.02 6.47
C ARG A 55 23.95 -0.09 7.68
N SER A 56 25.02 0.71 7.72
CA SER A 56 25.25 1.66 8.81
C SER A 56 24.15 2.74 8.93
N PHE A 57 23.42 3.00 7.85
CA PHE A 57 22.34 3.98 7.80
C PHE A 57 20.93 3.37 7.96
N HIS A 58 20.79 2.04 7.98
CA HIS A 58 19.48 1.37 8.06
C HIS A 58 18.69 1.79 9.30
N LYS A 59 19.38 2.02 10.43
CA LYS A 59 18.79 2.48 11.69
C LYS A 59 18.05 3.83 11.61
N TYR A 60 18.31 4.63 10.57
CA TYR A 60 17.64 5.91 10.38
C TYR A 60 16.34 5.78 9.57
N ILE A 61 16.08 4.63 8.94
CA ILE A 61 14.79 4.34 8.34
C ILE A 61 13.89 3.80 9.45
N ILE A 62 13.03 4.65 9.99
CA ILE A 62 12.23 4.32 11.19
C ILE A 62 10.85 3.75 10.85
N GLY A 63 10.48 3.73 9.57
CA GLY A 63 9.23 3.11 9.10
C GLY A 63 8.81 3.58 7.72
N ALA A 64 7.60 3.21 7.33
CA ALA A 64 6.92 3.69 6.14
C ALA A 64 5.48 4.12 6.47
N GLN A 65 4.89 4.96 5.62
CA GLN A 65 3.53 5.47 5.82
C GLN A 65 2.77 5.48 4.49
N GLY A 66 1.47 5.16 4.56
CA GLY A 66 0.54 5.27 3.44
C GLY A 66 -0.13 6.64 3.46
N ASN A 67 -0.18 7.30 2.31
CA ASN A 67 -0.76 8.63 2.15
C ASN A 67 -2.09 8.53 1.41
N VAL A 68 -3.05 9.37 1.81
CA VAL A 68 -4.36 9.50 1.16
C VAL A 68 -4.62 10.98 0.92
N TRP A 69 -4.43 11.41 -0.32
CA TRP A 69 -4.80 12.75 -0.77
C TRP A 69 -6.21 12.71 -1.35
N THR A 70 -7.09 13.61 -0.90
CA THR A 70 -8.55 13.47 -1.06
C THR A 70 -9.15 14.38 -2.13
N GLU A 71 -8.35 14.94 -3.05
CA GLU A 71 -8.80 15.86 -4.10
C GLU A 71 -9.98 15.29 -4.91
N TYR A 72 -9.96 13.98 -5.16
CA TYR A 72 -10.98 13.27 -5.94
C TYR A 72 -11.91 12.39 -5.10
N MET A 73 -11.76 12.40 -3.77
CA MET A 73 -12.54 11.57 -2.82
C MET A 73 -13.47 12.43 -1.98
N LYS A 74 -14.72 12.59 -2.46
CA LYS A 74 -15.71 13.47 -1.83
C LYS A 74 -16.40 12.89 -0.58
N THR A 75 -16.29 11.59 -0.35
CA THR A 75 -16.98 10.87 0.73
C THR A 75 -16.02 9.94 1.46
N SER A 76 -16.33 9.63 2.73
CA SER A 76 -15.62 8.60 3.50
C SER A 76 -15.62 7.25 2.80
N ASP A 77 -16.77 6.85 2.22
CA ASP A 77 -16.90 5.57 1.53
C ASP A 77 -15.93 5.47 0.33
N HIS A 78 -15.68 6.58 -0.37
CA HIS A 78 -14.68 6.61 -1.44
C HIS A 78 -13.25 6.50 -0.87
N VAL A 79 -12.95 7.16 0.25
CA VAL A 79 -11.67 7.00 0.94
C VAL A 79 -11.46 5.54 1.38
N GLU A 80 -12.47 4.90 1.97
CA GLU A 80 -12.43 3.49 2.36
C GLU A 80 -12.15 2.58 1.16
N TYR A 81 -12.80 2.84 0.02
CA TYR A 81 -12.63 2.06 -1.21
C TYR A 81 -11.18 2.14 -1.72
N MET A 82 -10.59 3.32 -1.63
CA MET A 82 -9.23 3.57 -2.08
C MET A 82 -8.20 2.99 -1.09
N VAL A 83 -8.50 2.96 0.20
CA VAL A 83 -7.56 2.51 1.24
C VAL A 83 -7.59 0.99 1.41
N PHE A 84 -8.76 0.36 1.44
CA PHE A 84 -8.91 -1.08 1.66
C PHE A 84 -9.07 -1.84 0.33
N PRO A 85 -8.34 -2.96 0.14
CA PRO A 85 -7.52 -3.69 1.12
C PRO A 85 -6.04 -3.31 1.13
N ARG A 86 -5.61 -2.33 0.31
CA ARG A 86 -4.20 -1.95 0.12
C ARG A 86 -3.45 -1.62 1.43
N ILE A 87 -4.12 -1.01 2.40
CA ILE A 87 -3.54 -0.71 3.72
C ILE A 87 -3.12 -1.97 4.49
N LEU A 88 -3.75 -3.12 4.24
CA LEU A 88 -3.37 -4.40 4.84
C LEU A 88 -2.00 -4.86 4.33
N ALA A 89 -1.71 -4.63 3.04
CA ALA A 89 -0.40 -4.93 2.46
C ALA A 89 0.69 -4.05 3.08
N LEU A 90 0.44 -2.74 3.18
CA LEU A 90 1.40 -1.85 3.81
C LEU A 90 1.62 -2.18 5.29
N SER A 91 0.56 -2.60 6.00
CA SER A 91 0.66 -3.06 7.38
C SER A 91 1.56 -4.30 7.50
N GLU A 92 1.42 -5.28 6.61
CA GLU A 92 2.32 -6.44 6.57
C GLU A 92 3.77 -6.02 6.25
N VAL A 93 3.96 -5.05 5.34
CA VAL A 93 5.28 -4.51 4.98
C VAL A 93 6.02 -3.93 6.18
N VAL A 94 5.34 -3.13 7.01
CA VAL A 94 5.98 -2.43 8.13
C VAL A 94 6.03 -3.25 9.42
N TRP A 95 5.27 -4.35 9.52
CA TRP A 95 5.15 -5.13 10.75
C TRP A 95 5.81 -6.51 10.70
N ALA A 96 5.66 -7.25 9.59
CA ALA A 96 6.07 -8.64 9.54
C ALA A 96 7.57 -8.79 9.27
N ALA A 97 8.29 -9.37 10.23
CA ALA A 97 9.73 -9.68 10.07
C ALA A 97 10.00 -10.73 8.97
N ASN A 98 9.06 -11.65 8.76
CA ASN A 98 9.09 -12.65 7.68
C ASN A 98 7.72 -12.66 6.99
N ARG A 99 7.61 -11.96 5.86
CA ARG A 99 6.37 -11.92 5.05
C ARG A 99 6.15 -13.26 4.34
N PRO A 100 4.92 -13.82 4.34
CA PRO A 100 4.60 -15.00 3.54
C PRO A 100 4.64 -14.67 2.03
N SER A 101 4.41 -15.66 1.17
CA SER A 101 4.22 -15.37 -0.26
C SER A 101 2.99 -14.48 -0.49
N PHE A 102 2.97 -13.79 -1.62
CA PHE A 102 1.81 -12.96 -1.97
C PHE A 102 0.53 -13.80 -2.06
N GLU A 103 0.60 -15.05 -2.54
CA GLU A 103 -0.56 -15.95 -2.60
C GLU A 103 -1.13 -16.28 -1.21
N ASP A 104 -0.29 -16.42 -0.20
CA ASP A 104 -0.74 -16.68 1.17
C ASP A 104 -1.24 -15.39 1.83
N PHE A 105 -0.64 -14.24 1.53
CA PHE A 105 -1.17 -12.94 1.93
C PHE A 105 -2.56 -12.66 1.31
N GLU A 106 -2.76 -12.97 0.04
CA GLU A 106 -4.04 -12.82 -0.64
C GLU A 106 -5.14 -13.64 0.02
N LYS A 107 -4.85 -14.85 0.51
CA LYS A 107 -5.79 -15.63 1.31
C LYS A 107 -6.16 -14.88 2.60
N LYS A 108 -5.18 -14.33 3.33
CA LYS A 108 -5.44 -13.53 4.54
C LYS A 108 -6.31 -12.29 4.25
N VAL A 109 -6.10 -11.63 3.10
CA VAL A 109 -6.93 -10.50 2.67
C VAL A 109 -8.37 -10.95 2.46
N ASN A 110 -8.58 -12.05 1.72
CA ASN A 110 -9.91 -12.61 1.51
C ASN A 110 -10.60 -13.01 2.82
N ASP A 111 -9.86 -13.60 3.75
CA ASP A 111 -10.36 -13.95 5.10
C ASP A 111 -10.70 -12.73 5.96
N THR A 112 -10.19 -11.54 5.60
CA THR A 112 -10.47 -10.27 6.29
C THR A 112 -11.77 -9.63 5.80
N TYR A 113 -12.26 -9.93 4.59
CA TYR A 113 -13.49 -9.33 4.06
C TYR A 113 -14.73 -9.50 4.95
N PRO A 114 -15.01 -10.66 5.57
CA PRO A 114 -16.13 -10.78 6.52
C PRO A 114 -15.98 -9.91 7.78
N ILE A 115 -14.77 -9.48 8.13
CA ILE A 115 -14.53 -8.51 9.21
C ILE A 115 -14.88 -7.11 8.72
N LEU A 116 -14.40 -6.72 7.53
CA LEU A 116 -14.70 -5.42 6.91
C LEU A 116 -16.21 -5.25 6.67
N ASP A 117 -16.90 -6.31 6.22
CA ASP A 117 -18.36 -6.35 6.07
C ASP A 117 -19.07 -6.07 7.39
N ARG A 118 -18.65 -6.74 8.48
CA ARG A 118 -19.22 -6.52 9.82
C ARG A 118 -18.95 -5.12 10.38
N MET A 119 -17.86 -4.49 9.93
CA MET A 119 -17.51 -3.11 10.27
C MET A 119 -18.19 -2.09 9.35
N ASN A 120 -18.91 -2.54 8.32
CA ASN A 120 -19.52 -1.68 7.30
C ASN A 120 -18.49 -0.76 6.61
N ILE A 121 -17.32 -1.30 6.29
CA ILE A 121 -16.28 -0.59 5.52
C ILE A 121 -16.54 -0.81 4.02
N ASN A 122 -16.55 0.25 3.22
CA ASN A 122 -16.65 0.15 1.77
C ASN A 122 -15.26 -0.12 1.17
N TYR A 123 -14.90 -1.38 0.90
CA TYR A 123 -13.58 -1.76 0.40
C TYR A 123 -13.60 -2.16 -1.09
N SER A 124 -12.45 -2.03 -1.76
CA SER A 124 -12.26 -2.54 -3.12
C SER A 124 -12.12 -4.07 -3.15
N ARG A 125 -12.63 -4.71 -4.20
CA ARG A 125 -12.44 -6.16 -4.44
C ARG A 125 -11.31 -6.46 -5.42
N HIS A 126 -10.60 -5.45 -5.89
CA HIS A 126 -9.48 -5.61 -6.79
C HIS A 126 -8.26 -6.15 -6.02
N ILE A 127 -7.86 -7.38 -6.35
CA ILE A 127 -6.57 -7.96 -5.96
C ILE A 127 -5.77 -8.18 -7.24
N GLU A 128 -5.34 -7.08 -7.87
CA GLU A 128 -4.58 -7.19 -9.11
C GLU A 128 -3.16 -7.68 -8.83
N ARG A 129 -2.78 -8.71 -9.59
CA ARG A 129 -1.43 -9.24 -9.62
C ARG A 129 -0.61 -8.54 -10.68
N LEU A 130 0.66 -8.29 -10.39
CA LEU A 130 1.63 -7.81 -11.35
C LEU A 130 1.87 -8.92 -12.38
N GLU A 131 1.82 -8.55 -13.66
CA GLU A 131 2.17 -9.49 -14.73
C GLU A 131 3.64 -9.89 -14.58
N LYS A 132 3.92 -11.19 -14.64
CA LYS A 132 5.30 -11.69 -14.70
C LYS A 132 5.93 -11.16 -16.00
N LYS A 133 6.99 -10.36 -15.86
CA LYS A 133 7.83 -9.94 -16.99
C LYS A 133 8.56 -11.12 -17.60
#